data_AF-A0A1C5HER5-F1
#
_entry.id   AF-A0A1C5HER5-F1
#
_cell.length_a   1.000
_cell.length_b   1.000
_cell.length_c   1.000
_cell.angle_alpha   90.00
_cell.angle_beta   90.00
_cell.angle_gamma   90.00
#
_symmetry.space_group_name_H-M   'P 1'
#
loop_
_entity.id
_entity.type
_entity.pdbx_description
1 polymer ?
#
loop_
_entity_poly.entity_id
_entity_poly.type
_entity_poly.pdbx_seq_one_letter_code
_entity_poly.pdbx_strand_id
1 'polypeptide(L)'
;MWKTQPIGLRGWRERWADRKNEQYQRAYDAALGAWQQRDTKLRRLRAAASEFRGSADAAVGLSLEFFPGEVVYTVLPAAELIEAEGRHIAGLPRPERAVLATPDTTLSPVLADGLHVVDAGMVVVTDRAVAFLGRDGVREWMYARLCGVAHDRRAPFTLMHSPRSPPRSPRL
;
A
#
# COMPACT_ATOMS: atom_id res chain seq x y z
N MET A 1 -42.66 -9.68 56.59
CA MET A 1 -41.82 -10.84 56.25
C MET A 1 -40.84 -10.41 55.15
N TRP A 2 -39.62 -10.02 55.52
CA TRP A 2 -38.66 -9.39 54.60
C TRP A 2 -37.90 -10.50 53.86
N LYS A 3 -37.94 -10.51 52.52
CA LYS A 3 -37.16 -11.45 51.71
C LYS A 3 -35.70 -11.02 51.70
N THR A 4 -34.87 -11.67 52.50
CA THR A 4 -33.41 -11.55 52.44
C THR A 4 -32.94 -12.15 51.11
N GLN A 5 -32.43 -11.32 50.19
CA GLN A 5 -31.77 -11.84 48.99
C GLN A 5 -30.49 -12.58 49.39
N PRO A 6 -30.21 -13.77 48.82
CA PRO A 6 -29.04 -14.55 49.24
C PRO A 6 -27.76 -13.83 48.82
N ILE A 7 -26.88 -13.64 49.80
CA ILE A 7 -25.56 -12.97 49.70
C ILE A 7 -24.70 -13.54 48.55
N GLY A 8 -24.92 -14.80 48.15
CA GLY A 8 -24.27 -15.43 47.01
C GLY A 8 -24.62 -14.82 45.64
N LEU A 9 -25.80 -14.19 45.48
CA LEU A 9 -26.23 -13.58 44.21
C LEU A 9 -25.57 -12.22 43.92
N ARG A 10 -25.19 -11.46 44.96
CA ARG A 10 -24.46 -10.19 44.80
C ARG A 10 -23.00 -10.42 44.42
N GLY A 11 -22.33 -11.35 45.11
CA GLY A 11 -20.92 -11.64 44.85
C GLY A 11 -20.63 -12.21 43.47
N TRP A 12 -21.53 -12.99 42.84
CA TRP A 12 -21.28 -13.45 41.46
C TRP A 12 -21.46 -12.34 40.43
N ARG A 13 -22.38 -11.40 40.66
CA ARG A 13 -22.61 -10.25 39.77
C ARG A 13 -21.43 -9.29 39.80
N GLU A 14 -20.90 -9.02 40.99
CA GLU A 14 -19.67 -8.23 41.18
C GLU A 14 -18.49 -8.90 40.47
N ARG A 15 -18.22 -10.18 40.74
CA ARG A 15 -17.14 -10.93 40.04
C ARG A 15 -17.33 -11.02 38.53
N TRP A 16 -18.57 -11.09 38.05
CA TRP A 16 -18.85 -11.08 36.62
C TRP A 16 -18.58 -9.69 36.01
N ALA A 17 -18.98 -8.63 36.71
CA ALA A 17 -18.73 -7.26 36.29
C ALA A 17 -17.22 -6.96 36.26
N ASP A 18 -16.47 -7.39 37.27
CA ASP A 18 -15.01 -7.25 37.32
C ASP A 18 -14.34 -7.95 36.13
N ARG A 19 -14.69 -9.22 35.89
CA ARG A 19 -14.16 -9.97 34.73
C ARG A 19 -14.51 -9.32 33.40
N LYS A 20 -15.71 -8.74 33.28
CA LYS A 20 -16.12 -8.03 32.07
C LYS A 20 -15.35 -6.73 31.91
N ASN A 21 -15.13 -6.00 32.99
CA ASN A 21 -14.36 -4.77 32.98
C ASN A 21 -12.90 -5.05 32.62
N GLU A 22 -12.28 -6.07 33.19
CA GLU A 22 -10.94 -6.55 32.82
C GLU A 22 -10.87 -7.00 31.35
N GLN A 23 -11.93 -7.60 30.81
CA GLN A 23 -12.00 -7.96 29.39
C GLN A 23 -12.01 -6.72 28.51
N TYR A 24 -12.83 -5.72 28.85
CA TYR A 24 -12.89 -4.46 28.10
C TYR A 24 -11.60 -3.67 28.21
N GLN A 25 -10.98 -3.62 29.39
CA GLN A 25 -9.72 -2.94 29.61
C GLN A 25 -8.62 -3.57 28.76
N ARG A 26 -8.50 -4.90 28.76
CA ARG A 26 -7.54 -5.62 27.90
C ARG A 26 -7.77 -5.37 26.42
N ALA A 27 -9.03 -5.35 25.98
CA ALA A 27 -9.37 -5.07 24.59
C ALA A 27 -9.02 -3.63 24.19
N TYR A 28 -9.28 -2.68 25.09
CA TYR A 28 -8.91 -1.27 24.91
C TYR A 28 -7.41 -1.09 24.84
N ASP A 29 -6.66 -1.64 25.79
CA ASP A 29 -5.19 -1.53 25.83
C ASP A 29 -4.55 -2.15 24.59
N ALA A 30 -5.05 -3.30 24.12
CA ALA A 30 -4.60 -3.92 22.88
C ALA A 30 -4.89 -3.05 21.65
N ALA A 31 -6.09 -2.46 21.56
CA ALA A 31 -6.45 -1.55 20.47
C ALA A 31 -5.60 -0.27 20.48
N LEU A 32 -5.37 0.31 21.66
CA LEU A 32 -4.52 1.47 21.85
C LEU A 32 -3.07 1.17 21.44
N GLY A 33 -2.51 0.06 21.90
CA GLY A 33 -1.17 -0.39 21.49
C GLY A 33 -1.06 -0.58 19.97
N ALA A 34 -2.05 -1.22 19.35
CA ALA A 34 -2.08 -1.42 17.90
C ALA A 34 -2.25 -0.11 17.11
N TRP A 35 -2.92 0.90 17.67
CA TRP A 35 -3.02 2.23 17.11
C TRP A 35 -1.68 2.98 17.20
N GLN A 36 -1.04 2.99 18.37
CA GLN A 36 0.26 3.63 18.59
C GLN A 36 1.37 3.04 17.72
N GLN A 37 1.37 1.72 17.52
CA GLN A 37 2.31 1.06 16.62
C GLN A 37 2.12 1.51 15.16
N ARG A 38 0.86 1.62 14.70
CA ARG A 38 0.56 2.10 13.36
C ARG A 38 0.95 3.56 13.18
N ASP A 39 0.62 4.41 14.15
CA ASP A 39 1.01 5.82 14.16
C ASP A 39 2.53 5.99 14.13
N THR A 40 3.27 5.26 14.96
CA THR A 40 4.74 5.22 14.93
C THR A 40 5.28 4.78 13.57
N LYS A 41 4.72 3.72 12.98
CA LYS A 41 5.09 3.26 11.63
C LYS A 41 4.83 4.35 10.60
N LEU A 42 3.67 5.00 10.63
CA LEU A 42 3.33 6.07 9.70
C LEU A 42 4.26 7.27 9.82
N ARG A 43 4.63 7.68 11.05
CA ARG A 43 5.64 8.74 11.25
C ARG A 43 6.98 8.38 10.64
N ARG A 44 7.46 7.14 10.85
CA ARG A 44 8.71 6.65 10.25
C ARG A 44 8.65 6.64 8.73
N LEU A 45 7.56 6.14 8.14
CA LEU A 45 7.37 6.14 6.69
C LEU A 45 7.33 7.57 6.13
N ARG A 46 6.66 8.50 6.84
CA ARG A 46 6.61 9.91 6.45
C ARG A 46 7.99 10.59 6.52
N ALA A 47 8.76 10.30 7.56
CA ALA A 47 10.13 10.83 7.68
C ALA A 47 10.99 10.31 6.53
N ALA A 48 11.00 8.99 6.31
CA ALA A 48 11.74 8.38 5.21
C ALA A 48 11.34 8.94 3.83
N ALA A 49 10.04 9.14 3.59
CA ALA A 49 9.55 9.74 2.35
C ALA A 49 9.99 11.21 2.20
N SER A 50 9.95 12.00 3.28
CA SER A 50 10.39 13.41 3.26
C SER A 50 11.90 13.57 3.04
N GLU A 51 12.69 12.57 3.43
CA GLU A 51 14.14 12.55 3.28
C GLU A 51 14.58 12.01 1.91
N PHE A 52 13.70 11.28 1.20
CA PHE A 52 14.01 10.72 -0.10
C PHE A 52 14.11 11.84 -1.16
N ARG A 53 15.29 11.97 -1.78
CA ARG A 53 15.61 13.01 -2.76
C ARG A 53 15.48 12.56 -4.22
N GLY A 54 15.06 11.31 -4.45
CA GLY A 54 15.04 10.71 -5.78
C GLY A 54 16.43 10.43 -6.34
N SER A 55 16.47 10.02 -7.61
CA SER A 55 17.71 9.76 -8.34
C SER A 55 17.76 10.71 -9.54
N ALA A 56 18.64 11.70 -9.49
CA ALA A 56 18.83 12.67 -10.59
C ALA A 56 19.24 11.99 -11.90
N ASP A 57 20.00 10.90 -11.82
CA ASP A 57 20.42 10.10 -12.98
C ASP A 57 19.25 9.36 -13.64
N ALA A 58 18.17 9.07 -12.90
CA ALA A 58 17.04 8.33 -13.44
C ALA A 58 16.26 9.13 -14.50
N ALA A 59 16.35 10.47 -14.47
CA ALA A 59 15.65 11.34 -15.42
C ALA A 59 16.41 11.57 -16.74
N VAL A 60 17.70 11.25 -16.79
CA VAL A 60 18.58 11.62 -17.90
C VAL A 60 18.19 10.83 -19.15
N GLY A 61 17.87 11.56 -20.23
CA GLY A 61 17.52 10.97 -21.54
C GLY A 61 16.03 10.61 -21.70
N LEU A 62 15.18 10.91 -20.71
CA LEU A 62 13.74 10.77 -20.86
C LEU A 62 13.17 11.87 -21.76
N SER A 63 12.40 11.49 -22.78
CA SER A 63 11.64 12.42 -23.62
C SER A 63 10.27 12.71 -22.99
N LEU A 64 10.28 13.17 -21.73
CA LEU A 64 9.09 13.57 -20.98
C LEU A 64 9.21 15.03 -20.57
N GLU A 65 8.11 15.76 -20.67
CA GLU A 65 8.01 17.09 -20.09
C GLU A 65 7.73 16.96 -18.59
N PHE A 66 8.61 17.52 -17.77
CA PHE A 66 8.46 17.57 -16.32
C PHE A 66 8.15 19.00 -15.87
N PHE A 67 7.38 19.14 -14.80
CA PHE A 67 7.18 20.44 -14.18
C PHE A 67 8.49 20.98 -13.60
N PRO A 68 8.68 22.32 -13.55
CA PRO A 68 9.86 22.90 -12.91
C PRO A 68 10.03 22.41 -11.47
N GLY A 69 11.17 21.80 -11.16
CA GLY A 69 11.49 21.26 -9.84
C GLY A 69 10.86 19.90 -9.52
N GLU A 70 10.24 19.24 -10.50
CA GLU A 70 9.75 17.87 -10.34
C GLU A 70 10.91 16.88 -10.13
N VAL A 71 10.73 15.99 -9.16
CA VAL A 71 11.78 15.05 -8.73
C VAL A 71 11.44 13.65 -9.21
N VAL A 72 12.32 13.06 -10.02
CA VAL A 72 12.20 11.66 -10.43
C VAL A 72 12.73 10.76 -9.32
N TYR A 73 11.85 9.90 -8.81
CA TYR A 73 12.16 8.93 -7.78
C TYR A 73 12.75 7.64 -8.35
N THR A 74 12.16 7.11 -9.42
CA THR A 74 12.68 5.91 -10.09
C THR A 74 12.16 5.79 -11.51
N VAL A 75 12.89 5.03 -12.32
CA VAL A 75 12.49 4.62 -13.67
C VAL A 75 12.58 3.10 -13.77
N LEU A 76 11.50 2.48 -14.24
CA LEU A 76 11.42 1.06 -14.53
C LEU A 76 11.34 0.90 -16.04
N PRO A 77 12.43 0.54 -16.74
CA PRO A 77 12.48 0.59 -18.21
C PRO A 77 11.69 -0.51 -18.91
N ALA A 78 11.36 -1.60 -18.20
CA ALA A 78 10.63 -2.75 -18.74
C ALA A 78 9.54 -3.14 -17.74
N ALA A 79 8.49 -2.35 -17.70
CA ALA A 79 7.30 -2.57 -16.90
C ALA A 79 6.12 -2.97 -17.78
N GLU A 80 5.32 -3.91 -17.30
CA GLU A 80 4.06 -4.32 -17.87
C GLU A 80 2.94 -3.52 -17.18
N LEU A 81 2.04 -2.98 -18.01
CA LEU A 81 0.80 -2.38 -17.56
C LEU A 81 -0.27 -3.47 -17.57
N ILE A 82 -0.80 -3.75 -16.39
CA ILE A 82 -1.81 -4.79 -16.19
C ILE A 82 -3.10 -4.11 -15.75
N GLU A 83 -4.19 -4.37 -16.47
CA GLU A 83 -5.53 -3.99 -16.05
C GLU A 83 -6.23 -5.18 -15.39
N ALA A 84 -6.93 -4.87 -14.30
CA ALA A 84 -7.69 -5.83 -13.51
C ALA A 84 -9.18 -5.43 -13.55
N GLU A 85 -10.05 -6.37 -13.93
CA GLU A 85 -11.51 -6.14 -13.99
C GLU A 85 -12.14 -5.89 -12.61
N GLY A 86 -11.44 -6.22 -11.51
CA GLY A 86 -11.88 -5.89 -10.16
C GLY A 86 -10.93 -6.39 -9.06
N ARG A 87 -11.10 -5.90 -7.82
CA ARG A 87 -10.19 -6.20 -6.67
C ARG A 87 -10.30 -7.61 -6.07
N HIS A 88 -11.19 -8.46 -6.61
CA HIS A 88 -11.45 -9.80 -6.09
C HIS A 88 -10.72 -10.91 -6.85
N ILE A 89 -9.89 -10.55 -7.83
CA ILE A 89 -9.12 -11.54 -8.60
C ILE A 89 -8.11 -12.21 -7.67
N ALA A 90 -8.15 -13.55 -7.64
CA ALA A 90 -7.22 -14.34 -6.85
C ALA A 90 -5.77 -14.12 -7.35
N GLY A 91 -4.80 -14.11 -6.44
CA GLY A 91 -3.38 -13.91 -6.79
C GLY A 91 -2.93 -12.46 -6.90
N LEU A 92 -3.83 -11.48 -6.70
CA LEU A 92 -3.45 -10.08 -6.57
C LEU A 92 -2.61 -9.84 -5.31
N PRO A 93 -1.52 -9.06 -5.40
CA PRO A 93 -0.79 -8.65 -4.21
C PRO A 93 -1.69 -7.81 -3.31
N ARG A 94 -1.65 -8.11 -2.01
CA ARG A 94 -2.30 -7.25 -1.02
C ARG A 94 -1.52 -5.93 -0.98
N PRO A 95 -2.15 -4.77 -1.27
CA PRO A 95 -1.44 -3.50 -1.19
C PRO A 95 -1.06 -3.25 0.28
N GLU A 96 0.22 -3.42 0.58
CA GLU A 96 0.77 -3.06 1.88
C GLU A 96 1.26 -1.61 1.84
N ARG A 97 1.05 -0.88 2.95
CA ARG A 97 1.66 0.44 3.13
C ARG A 97 3.14 0.25 3.46
N ALA A 98 3.93 -0.05 2.43
CA ALA A 98 5.37 -0.18 2.47
C ALA A 98 6.01 0.95 1.64
N VAL A 99 7.03 1.61 2.18
CA VAL A 99 7.84 2.61 1.47
C VAL A 99 9.01 1.94 0.72
N LEU A 100 9.32 0.69 1.07
CA LEU A 100 10.35 -0.11 0.42
C LEU A 100 9.68 -1.16 -0.46
N ALA A 101 10.11 -1.23 -1.71
CA ALA A 101 9.72 -2.32 -2.61
C ALA A 101 10.06 -3.65 -1.93
N THR A 102 9.03 -4.47 -1.68
CA THR A 102 9.25 -5.83 -1.17
C THR A 102 9.63 -6.67 -2.38
N PRO A 103 10.83 -7.27 -2.41
CA PRO A 103 11.38 -7.87 -3.64
C PRO A 103 10.65 -9.15 -4.12
N ASP A 104 9.61 -9.58 -3.41
CA ASP A 104 9.10 -10.96 -3.50
C ASP A 104 7.66 -11.08 -3.99
N THR A 105 7.12 -10.04 -4.62
CA THR A 105 5.84 -10.19 -5.33
C THR A 105 6.10 -10.61 -6.77
N THR A 106 6.43 -11.88 -6.97
CA THR A 106 6.32 -12.48 -8.31
C THR A 106 4.84 -12.58 -8.65
N LEU A 107 4.37 -11.77 -9.59
CA LEU A 107 3.12 -12.11 -10.27
C LEU A 107 3.38 -13.43 -11.00
N SER A 108 2.52 -14.42 -10.79
CA SER A 108 2.61 -15.70 -11.47
C SER A 108 2.70 -15.47 -12.98
N PRO A 109 3.59 -16.18 -13.72
CA PRO A 109 3.67 -16.04 -15.18
C PRO A 109 2.38 -16.46 -15.90
N VAL A 110 1.47 -17.14 -15.19
CA VAL A 110 0.06 -17.27 -15.58
C VAL A 110 -0.71 -16.21 -14.80
N LEU A 111 -0.99 -15.08 -15.43
CA LEU A 111 -1.90 -14.08 -14.90
C LEU A 111 -3.24 -14.77 -14.56
N ALA A 112 -3.72 -14.59 -13.33
CA ALA A 112 -5.01 -15.12 -12.92
C ALA A 112 -6.13 -14.56 -13.81
N ASP A 113 -7.20 -15.34 -13.99
CA ASP A 113 -8.38 -14.92 -14.76
C ASP A 113 -8.86 -13.53 -14.31
N GLY A 114 -8.98 -12.61 -15.27
CA GLY A 114 -9.35 -11.21 -15.05
C GLY A 114 -8.17 -10.23 -14.95
N LEU A 115 -6.92 -10.72 -15.06
CA LEU A 115 -5.73 -9.88 -15.23
C LEU A 115 -5.26 -9.92 -16.69
N HIS A 116 -5.14 -8.74 -17.29
CA HIS A 116 -4.72 -8.60 -18.68
C HIS A 116 -3.51 -7.67 -18.76
N VAL A 117 -2.40 -8.14 -19.33
CA VAL A 117 -1.35 -7.23 -19.79
C VAL A 117 -1.94 -6.45 -20.96
N VAL A 118 -2.10 -5.14 -20.78
CA VAL A 118 -2.64 -4.26 -21.81
C VAL A 118 -1.55 -3.51 -22.55
N ASP A 119 -0.38 -3.34 -21.93
CA ASP A 119 0.77 -2.68 -22.56
C ASP A 119 2.08 -3.06 -21.85
N ALA A 120 3.23 -2.77 -22.47
CA ALA A 120 4.55 -2.90 -21.88
C ALA A 120 5.45 -1.75 -22.32
N GLY A 121 6.23 -1.21 -21.39
CA GLY A 121 7.00 -0.01 -21.62
C GLY A 121 7.75 0.48 -20.39
N MET A 122 7.93 1.78 -20.28
CA MET A 122 8.69 2.40 -19.20
C MET A 122 7.75 3.05 -18.18
N VAL A 123 8.02 2.85 -16.88
CA VAL A 123 7.36 3.60 -15.80
C VAL A 123 8.33 4.62 -15.24
N VAL A 124 7.87 5.84 -15.07
CA VAL A 124 8.57 6.92 -14.37
C VAL A 124 7.73 7.32 -13.17
N VAL A 125 8.35 7.28 -11.99
CA VAL A 125 7.71 7.68 -10.74
C VAL A 125 8.32 8.99 -10.29
N THR A 126 7.49 10.02 -10.09
CA THR A 126 7.93 11.34 -9.63
C THR A 126 7.32 11.69 -8.27
N ASP A 127 7.58 12.88 -7.75
CA ASP A 127 6.92 13.42 -6.56
C ASP A 127 5.47 13.88 -6.81
N ARG A 128 5.04 13.94 -8.08
CA ARG A 128 3.70 14.43 -8.47
C ARG A 128 2.82 13.38 -9.13
N ALA A 129 3.42 12.45 -9.86
CA ALA A 129 2.71 11.50 -10.68
C ALA A 129 3.45 10.17 -10.86
N VAL A 130 2.72 9.21 -11.41
CA VAL A 130 3.32 8.08 -12.10
C VAL A 130 3.00 8.23 -13.57
N ALA A 131 4.01 8.13 -14.44
CA ALA A 131 3.85 8.13 -15.88
C ALA A 131 4.26 6.76 -16.46
N PHE A 132 3.46 6.24 -17.39
CA PHE A 132 3.74 5.05 -18.16
C PHE A 132 3.89 5.42 -19.63
N LEU A 133 5.02 5.03 -20.23
CA LEU A 133 5.35 5.25 -21.63
C LEU A 133 5.26 3.90 -22.32
N GLY A 134 4.13 3.68 -22.96
CA GLY A 134 3.80 2.45 -23.66
C GLY A 134 3.86 2.61 -25.17
N ARG A 135 3.31 1.62 -25.87
CA ARG A 135 3.21 1.65 -27.34
C ARG A 135 2.24 2.72 -27.83
N ASP A 136 1.17 2.94 -27.08
CA ASP A 136 0.10 3.88 -27.45
C ASP A 136 0.35 5.31 -26.95
N GLY A 137 1.56 5.57 -26.42
CA GLY A 137 1.97 6.88 -25.91
C GLY A 137 2.08 6.93 -24.39
N VAL A 138 1.89 8.14 -23.83
CA VAL A 138 2.10 8.42 -22.40
C VAL A 138 0.76 8.42 -21.66
N ARG A 139 0.66 7.62 -20.59
CA ARG A 139 -0.43 7.67 -19.62
C ARG A 139 0.10 8.19 -18.30
N GLU A 140 -0.58 9.16 -17.70
CA GLU A 140 -0.14 9.82 -16.48
C GLU A 140 -1.22 9.75 -15.39
N TRP A 141 -0.80 9.39 -14.17
CA TRP A 141 -1.66 9.37 -12.98
C TRP A 141 -1.10 10.32 -11.92
N MET A 142 -1.66 11.53 -11.86
CA MET A 142 -1.35 12.53 -10.84
C MET A 142 -1.79 12.06 -9.45
N TYR A 143 -0.89 12.08 -8.46
CA TYR A 143 -1.24 11.68 -7.08
C TYR A 143 -2.37 12.51 -6.50
N ALA A 144 -2.43 13.81 -6.81
CA ALA A 144 -3.51 14.69 -6.39
C ALA A 144 -4.90 14.24 -6.89
N ARG A 145 -4.96 13.52 -8.02
CA ARG A 145 -6.20 12.95 -8.58
C ARG A 145 -6.48 11.54 -8.04
N LEU A 146 -5.45 10.81 -7.61
CA LEU A 146 -5.57 9.48 -7.02
C LEU A 146 -5.99 9.54 -5.53
N CYS A 147 -5.53 10.57 -4.81
CA CYS A 147 -5.84 10.83 -3.40
C CYS A 147 -7.30 11.32 -3.24
N GLY A 148 -8.26 10.40 -3.34
CA GLY A 148 -9.68 10.72 -3.19
C GLY A 148 -10.62 9.60 -3.61
N VAL A 149 -10.12 8.65 -4.42
CA VAL A 149 -10.86 7.45 -4.77
C VAL A 149 -10.85 6.52 -3.55
N ALA A 150 -11.85 6.67 -2.67
CA ALA A 150 -12.25 5.58 -1.80
C ALA A 150 -12.41 4.36 -2.70
N HIS A 151 -11.50 3.38 -2.57
CA HIS A 151 -11.40 2.25 -3.49
C HIS A 151 -12.75 1.55 -3.60
N ASP A 152 -13.53 1.89 -4.63
CA ASP A 152 -14.66 1.10 -5.05
C ASP A 152 -14.11 -0.28 -5.39
N ARG A 153 -14.65 -1.30 -4.72
CA ARG A 153 -14.18 -2.68 -4.85
C ARG A 153 -14.43 -3.23 -6.26
N ARG A 154 -15.36 -2.62 -6.99
CA ARG A 154 -15.74 -2.97 -8.36
C ARG A 154 -15.08 -2.09 -9.42
N ALA A 155 -14.44 -0.99 -9.03
CA ALA A 155 -13.72 -0.17 -9.99
C ALA A 155 -12.47 -0.92 -10.48
N PRO A 156 -12.20 -0.90 -11.79
CA PRO A 156 -10.96 -1.43 -12.32
C PRO A 156 -9.80 -0.66 -11.73
N PHE A 157 -8.67 -1.34 -11.55
CA PHE A 157 -7.44 -0.72 -11.13
C PHE A 157 -6.28 -1.21 -11.98
N THR A 158 -5.26 -0.38 -12.06
CA THR A 158 -4.08 -0.61 -12.90
C THR A 158 -2.92 -1.02 -12.03
N LEU A 159 -2.21 -2.06 -12.44
CA LEU A 159 -0.95 -2.50 -11.85
C LEU A 159 0.19 -2.22 -12.80
N MET A 160 1.30 -1.76 -12.26
CA MET A 160 2.56 -1.63 -12.97
C MET A 160 3.52 -2.66 -12.41
N HIS A 161 3.84 -3.66 -13.22
CA HIS A 161 4.71 -4.76 -12.82
C HIS A 161 6.04 -4.66 -13.53
N SER A 162 7.15 -4.70 -12.79
CA SER A 162 8.47 -4.84 -13.39
C SER A 162 8.88 -6.32 -13.27
N PRO A 163 8.91 -7.10 -14.37
CA PRO A 163 9.59 -8.38 -14.38
C PRO A 163 11.04 -8.16 -13.94
N ARG A 164 11.40 -8.76 -12.81
CA ARG A 164 12.69 -8.66 -12.11
C ARG A 164 13.88 -8.39 -13.06
N SER A 165 14.46 -7.19 -12.98
CA SER A 165 15.83 -6.98 -13.45
C SER A 165 16.80 -7.66 -12.46
N PRO A 166 17.82 -8.41 -12.91
CA PRO A 166 18.81 -8.97 -12.00
C PRO A 166 19.53 -7.83 -11.25
N PRO A 167 19.99 -8.08 -9.99
CA PRO A 167 20.76 -7.09 -9.26
C PRO A 167 22.01 -6.73 -10.07
N ARG A 168 22.16 -5.45 -10.43
CA ARG A 168 23.43 -4.93 -10.93
C ARG A 168 24.42 -4.99 -9.77
N SER A 169 25.31 -5.97 -9.80
CA SER A 169 26.48 -6.00 -8.92
C SER A 169 27.28 -4.70 -9.09
N PRO A 170 27.79 -4.09 -8.01
CA PRO A 170 28.75 -3.01 -8.14
C PRO A 170 30.03 -3.58 -8.77
N ARG A 171 30.43 -3.05 -9.93
CA ARG A 171 31.78 -3.27 -10.45
C ARG A 171 32.73 -2.42 -9.60
N LEU A 172 33.60 -3.09 -8.86
CA LEU A 172 34.86 -2.53 -8.36
C LEU A 172 35.84 -2.35 -9.53
#